data_AF-A0A7S0F9L2-F1
#
_entry.id   AF-A0A7S0F9L2-F1
#
_cell.length_a   1.000
_cell.length_b   1.000
_cell.length_c   1.000
_cell.angle_alpha   90.00
_cell.angle_beta   90.00
_cell.angle_gamma   90.00
#
_symmetry.space_group_name_H-M   'P 1'
#
loop_
_entity.id
_entity.type
_entity.pdbx_description
1 polymer ?
#
loop_
_entity_poly.entity_id
_entity_poly.type
_entity_poly.pdbx_seq_one_letter_code
_entity_poly.pdbx_strand_id
1 'polypeptide(L)'
;AATLGGTAVFAPYDSASLGVYHPEEQTLVLVPLPGKLKCAGRCFAGVASFGDVAVLAPWNADSVGVYDPVKRELRLVAVPEELAGLGSKFAGAAPVGDVAVFSPHEAAHVGVYRLGDSSMELTAVPAAL
;
A
#
# COMPACT_ATOMS: atom_id res chain seq x y z
N ALA A 1 -2.37 8.53 -5.43
CA ALA A 1 -3.53 7.80 -5.95
C ALA A 1 -3.07 6.95 -7.12
N ALA A 2 -3.80 5.88 -7.46
CA ALA A 2 -3.52 5.03 -8.61
C ALA A 2 -4.80 4.70 -9.38
N THR A 3 -4.70 4.45 -10.68
CA THR A 3 -5.84 4.11 -11.53
C THR A 3 -6.08 2.61 -11.55
N LEU A 4 -7.28 2.14 -11.20
CA LEU A 4 -7.62 0.72 -11.14
C LEU A 4 -9.00 0.49 -11.79
N GLY A 5 -9.03 -0.23 -12.92
CA GLY A 5 -10.30 -0.55 -13.59
C GLY A 5 -11.18 0.67 -13.92
N GLY A 6 -10.58 1.79 -14.34
CA GLY A 6 -11.32 3.04 -14.62
C GLY A 6 -11.68 3.87 -13.38
N THR A 7 -11.34 3.42 -12.17
CA THR A 7 -11.50 4.19 -10.92
C THR A 7 -10.16 4.76 -10.45
N ALA A 8 -10.21 5.77 -9.58
CA ALA A 8 -9.02 6.26 -8.86
C ALA A 8 -9.05 5.79 -7.40
N VAL A 9 -7.98 5.13 -6.98
CA VAL A 9 -7.80 4.62 -5.61
C VAL A 9 -6.85 5.54 -4.85
N PHE A 10 -7.24 6.01 -3.67
CA PHE A 10 -6.48 6.94 -2.83
C PHE A 10 -5.91 6.26 -1.60
N ALA A 11 -4.60 6.32 -1.42
CA ALA A 11 -3.94 5.85 -0.21
C ALA A 11 -4.47 6.61 1.02
N PRO A 12 -4.89 5.91 2.09
CA PRO A 12 -5.40 6.53 3.29
C PRO A 12 -4.24 6.85 4.22
N TYR A 13 -3.61 8.02 4.02
CA TYR A 13 -2.53 8.49 4.87
C TYR A 13 -3.01 8.61 6.31
N ASP A 14 -3.80 9.63 6.63
CA ASP A 14 -4.34 9.82 7.99
C ASP A 14 -5.86 9.60 8.07
N SER A 15 -6.36 8.71 7.21
CA SER A 15 -7.78 8.39 7.09
C SER A 15 -8.06 6.99 7.63
N ALA A 16 -9.24 6.81 8.23
CA ALA A 16 -9.75 5.49 8.64
C ALA A 16 -10.30 4.67 7.47
N SER A 17 -10.26 5.18 6.24
CA SER A 17 -10.82 4.53 5.06
C SER A 17 -10.06 4.86 3.79
N LEU A 18 -9.89 3.85 2.94
CA LEU A 18 -9.45 3.98 1.55
C LEU A 18 -10.53 4.68 0.72
N GLY A 19 -10.15 5.66 -0.10
CA GLY A 19 -11.06 6.29 -1.05
C GLY A 19 -11.00 5.64 -2.43
N VAL A 20 -12.15 5.39 -3.05
CA VAL A 20 -12.28 4.92 -4.43
C VAL A 20 -13.22 5.85 -5.18
N TYR A 21 -12.68 6.61 -6.12
CA TYR A 21 -13.45 7.57 -6.92
C TYR A 21 -13.84 6.96 -8.26
N HIS A 22 -15.14 7.01 -8.55
CA HIS A 22 -15.75 6.58 -9.80
C HIS A 22 -15.97 7.82 -10.67
N PRO A 23 -15.13 8.08 -11.70
CA PRO A 23 -15.22 9.31 -12.49
C PRO A 23 -16.51 9.40 -13.31
N GLU A 24 -17.03 8.28 -13.80
CA GLU A 24 -18.29 8.21 -14.57
C GLU A 24 -19.50 8.63 -13.74
N GLU A 25 -19.56 8.19 -12.49
CA GLU A 25 -20.65 8.50 -11.55
C GLU A 25 -20.39 9.76 -10.74
N GLN A 26 -19.16 10.29 -10.78
CA GLN A 26 -18.66 11.37 -9.93
C GLN A 26 -18.83 11.09 -8.43
N THR A 27 -18.76 9.82 -8.03
CA THR A 27 -18.95 9.37 -6.64
C THR A 27 -17.63 8.95 -5.99
N LEU A 28 -17.53 9.17 -4.67
CA LEU A 28 -16.44 8.66 -3.84
C LEU A 28 -16.98 7.59 -2.88
N VAL A 29 -16.49 6.36 -3.01
CA VAL A 29 -16.77 5.25 -2.10
C VAL A 29 -15.65 5.15 -1.08
N LEU A 30 -16.01 4.99 0.19
CA LEU A 30 -15.06 4.79 1.28
C LEU A 30 -15.06 3.32 1.70
N VAL A 31 -13.88 2.70 1.68
CA VAL A 31 -13.66 1.32 2.13
C VAL A 31 -12.94 1.38 3.48
N PRO A 32 -13.57 0.94 4.58
CA PRO A 32 -12.96 0.99 5.91
C PRO A 32 -11.66 0.21 5.98
N LEU A 33 -10.68 0.75 6.71
CA LEU A 33 -9.49 -0.01 7.07
C LEU A 33 -9.86 -1.16 8.01
N PRO A 34 -9.24 -2.36 7.89
CA PRO A 34 -9.50 -3.47 8.79
C PRO A 34 -9.23 -3.09 10.24
N GLY A 35 -10.19 -3.36 11.14
CA GLY A 35 -10.06 -2.99 12.56
C GLY A 35 -8.90 -3.66 13.32
N LYS A 36 -8.26 -4.67 12.74
CA LYS A 36 -7.04 -5.31 13.27
C LYS A 36 -5.75 -4.57 12.89
N LEU A 37 -5.83 -3.51 12.07
CA LEU A 37 -4.68 -2.72 11.68
C LEU A 37 -4.09 -2.02 12.91
N LYS A 38 -2.91 -2.46 13.34
CA LYS A 38 -2.14 -1.80 14.39
C LYS A 38 -1.45 -0.58 13.80
N CYS A 39 -2.12 0.57 13.86
CA CYS A 39 -1.56 1.82 13.39
C CYS A 39 -2.27 3.00 14.08
N ALA A 40 -1.49 3.92 14.65
CA ALA A 40 -2.00 5.08 15.39
C ALA A 40 -2.19 6.35 14.51
N GLY A 41 -2.30 6.18 13.19
CA GLY A 41 -2.35 7.26 12.20
C GLY A 41 -1.22 7.15 11.16
N ARG A 42 -1.39 7.81 10.01
CA ARG A 42 -0.44 7.78 8.88
C ARG A 42 -0.07 6.36 8.44
N CYS A 43 -1.07 5.52 8.20
CA CYS A 43 -0.84 4.08 8.02
C CYS A 43 -0.24 3.76 6.65
N PHE A 44 -0.71 4.42 5.60
CA PHE A 44 -0.33 4.15 4.21
C PHE A 44 -0.12 5.44 3.42
N ALA A 45 1.02 5.62 2.77
CA ALA A 45 1.31 6.86 2.04
C ALA A 45 1.20 6.73 0.52
N GLY A 46 1.58 5.58 -0.01
CA GLY A 46 1.59 5.30 -1.45
C GLY A 46 0.53 4.28 -1.85
N VAL A 47 0.15 4.29 -3.13
CA VAL A 47 -0.67 3.24 -3.74
C VAL A 47 -0.22 3.01 -5.17
N ALA A 48 -0.13 1.74 -5.56
CA ALA A 48 0.14 1.29 -6.93
C ALA A 48 -0.98 0.37 -7.37
N SER A 49 -1.41 0.49 -8.61
CA SER A 49 -2.30 -0.50 -9.23
C SER A 49 -1.46 -1.62 -9.80
N PHE A 50 -1.85 -2.85 -9.50
CA PHE A 50 -1.13 -4.05 -9.86
C PHE A 50 -2.15 -5.08 -10.39
N GLY A 51 -2.18 -5.27 -11.70
CA GLY A 51 -3.23 -6.06 -12.36
C GLY A 51 -4.61 -5.54 -11.94
N ASP A 52 -5.38 -6.40 -11.27
CA ASP A 52 -6.75 -6.14 -10.84
C ASP A 52 -6.88 -5.68 -9.38
N VAL A 53 -5.77 -5.44 -8.67
CA VAL A 53 -5.76 -4.98 -7.28
C VAL A 53 -4.97 -3.68 -7.10
N ALA A 54 -5.20 -2.96 -6.00
CA ALA A 54 -4.34 -1.87 -5.57
C ALA A 54 -3.51 -2.28 -4.35
N VAL A 55 -2.22 -1.96 -4.36
CA VAL A 55 -1.28 -2.26 -3.27
C VAL A 55 -0.85 -0.95 -2.61
N LEU A 56 -0.99 -0.89 -1.29
CA LEU A 56 -0.73 0.30 -0.48
C LEU A 56 0.63 0.18 0.21
N ALA A 57 1.47 1.20 0.05
CA ALA A 57 2.77 1.27 0.71
C ALA A 57 2.61 1.57 2.21
N PRO A 58 3.16 0.73 3.11
CA PRO A 58 3.08 0.96 4.54
C PRO A 58 3.96 2.15 4.95
N TRP A 59 3.35 3.16 5.57
CA TRP A 59 4.08 4.25 6.22
C TRP A 59 4.35 3.89 7.68
N ASN A 60 3.32 3.88 8.52
CA ASN A 60 3.41 3.38 9.90
C ASN A 60 2.81 1.98 10.09
N ALA A 61 2.09 1.45 9.10
CA ALA A 61 1.46 0.14 9.23
C ALA A 61 2.50 -1.00 9.28
N ASP A 62 2.26 -2.02 10.10
CA ASP A 62 3.02 -3.28 10.11
C ASP A 62 2.52 -4.28 9.07
N SER A 63 1.88 -3.77 8.01
CA SER A 63 1.32 -4.58 6.95
C SER A 63 1.24 -3.79 5.66
N VAL A 64 1.49 -4.45 4.54
CA VAL A 64 1.09 -3.99 3.21
C VAL A 64 -0.43 -4.11 3.08
N GLY A 65 -1.08 -3.08 2.56
CA GLY A 65 -2.51 -3.13 2.26
C GLY A 65 -2.72 -3.62 0.83
N VAL A 66 -3.69 -4.51 0.61
CA VAL A 66 -4.08 -4.95 -0.74
C VAL A 66 -5.58 -4.83 -0.89
N TYR A 67 -6.01 -3.94 -1.79
CA TYR A 67 -7.40 -3.68 -2.09
C TYR A 67 -7.84 -4.47 -3.32
N ASP A 68 -8.86 -5.31 -3.13
CA ASP A 68 -9.54 -6.03 -4.21
C ASP A 68 -10.83 -5.26 -4.56
N PRO A 69 -10.94 -4.66 -5.76
CA PRO A 69 -12.10 -3.88 -6.16
C PRO A 69 -13.33 -4.74 -6.46
N VAL A 70 -13.16 -6.03 -6.77
CA VAL A 70 -14.28 -6.96 -7.01
C VAL A 70 -14.94 -7.30 -5.68
N LYS A 71 -14.14 -7.60 -4.66
CA LYS A 71 -14.64 -7.88 -3.30
C LYS A 71 -14.96 -6.61 -2.51
N ARG A 72 -14.41 -5.47 -2.94
CA ARG A 72 -14.44 -4.18 -2.22
C ARG A 72 -13.86 -4.28 -0.81
N GLU A 73 -12.80 -5.08 -0.68
CA GLU A 73 -12.18 -5.39 0.61
C GLU A 73 -10.69 -5.04 0.59
N LEU A 74 -10.20 -4.53 1.73
CA LEU A 74 -8.78 -4.33 1.98
C LEU A 74 -8.28 -5.48 2.85
N ARG A 75 -7.36 -6.30 2.34
CA ARG A 75 -6.64 -7.30 3.13
C ARG A 75 -5.27 -6.78 3.53
N LEU A 76 -4.74 -7.31 4.63
CA LEU A 76 -3.43 -6.94 5.17
C LEU A 76 -2.46 -8.11 5.04
N VAL A 77 -1.24 -7.82 4.61
CA VAL A 77 -0.13 -8.77 4.56
C VAL A 77 0.98 -8.23 5.44
N ALA A 78 1.48 -9.02 6.38
CA ALA A 78 2.53 -8.58 7.29
C ALA A 78 3.79 -8.15 6.53
N VAL A 79 4.42 -7.07 6.99
CA VAL A 79 5.78 -6.72 6.55
C VAL A 79 6.79 -7.66 7.21
N PRO A 80 8.03 -7.77 6.69
CA PRO A 80 9.11 -8.46 7.38
C PRO A 80 9.31 -7.95 8.82
N GLU A 81 9.72 -8.83 9.72
CA GLU A 81 9.84 -8.52 11.16
C GLU A 81 10.77 -7.33 11.44
N GLU A 82 11.82 -7.17 10.64
CA GLU A 82 12.75 -6.04 10.72
C GLU A 82 12.11 -4.67 10.46
N LEU A 83 10.92 -4.64 9.83
CA LEU A 83 10.13 -3.42 9.61
C LEU A 83 8.97 -3.26 10.60
N ALA A 84 8.67 -4.28 11.39
CA ALA A 84 7.58 -4.23 12.34
C ALA A 84 7.88 -3.21 13.45
N GLY A 85 6.91 -2.36 13.76
CA GLY A 85 7.04 -1.28 14.74
C GLY A 85 7.80 -0.05 14.25
N LEU A 86 8.44 -0.08 13.08
CA LEU A 86 9.08 1.10 12.48
C LEU A 86 8.02 2.06 11.91
N GLY A 87 8.22 3.35 12.13
CA GLY A 87 7.42 4.41 11.50
C GLY A 87 7.99 4.86 10.16
N SER A 88 7.19 5.63 9.41
CA SER A 88 7.62 6.36 8.21
C SER A 88 8.44 5.56 7.18
N LYS A 89 8.10 4.28 6.99
CA LYS A 89 8.91 3.33 6.22
C LYS A 89 8.99 3.70 4.74
N PHE A 90 7.84 3.79 4.07
CA PHE A 90 7.76 3.99 2.62
C PHE A 90 6.80 5.10 2.23
N ALA A 91 7.24 6.01 1.36
CA ALA A 91 6.46 7.16 0.91
C ALA A 91 5.54 6.87 -0.28
N GLY A 92 5.91 5.90 -1.12
CA GLY A 92 5.28 5.68 -2.41
C GLY A 92 5.24 4.20 -2.79
N ALA A 93 4.44 3.91 -3.81
CA ALA A 93 4.39 2.60 -4.46
C ALA A 93 4.37 2.80 -5.97
N ALA A 94 5.07 1.95 -6.69
CA ALA A 94 5.05 1.89 -8.15
C ALA A 94 4.95 0.43 -8.62
N PRO A 95 4.16 0.14 -9.66
CA PRO A 95 4.16 -1.19 -10.26
C PRO A 95 5.41 -1.39 -11.13
N VAL A 96 6.07 -2.54 -10.98
CA VAL A 96 7.23 -2.94 -11.80
C VAL A 96 7.07 -4.41 -12.19
N GLY A 97 6.65 -4.67 -13.42
CA GLY A 97 6.33 -6.04 -13.86
C GLY A 97 5.29 -6.68 -12.95
N ASP A 98 5.66 -7.80 -12.31
CA ASP A 98 4.79 -8.60 -11.43
C ASP A 98 4.93 -8.25 -9.92
N VAL A 99 5.53 -7.11 -9.59
CA VAL A 99 5.70 -6.64 -8.20
C VAL A 99 5.28 -5.19 -8.03
N ALA A 100 4.93 -4.82 -6.79
CA ALA A 100 4.87 -3.43 -6.36
C ALA A 100 6.17 -3.08 -5.62
N VAL A 101 6.82 -1.99 -6.05
CA VAL A 101 8.05 -1.48 -5.45
C VAL A 101 7.71 -0.26 -4.61
N PHE A 102 8.17 -0.24 -3.36
CA PHE A 102 7.93 0.83 -2.41
C PHE A 102 9.16 1.72 -2.25
N SER A 103 8.98 3.02 -2.48
CA SER A 103 10.07 3.98 -2.32
C SER A 103 10.36 4.19 -0.82
N PRO A 104 11.61 3.99 -0.37
CA PRO A 104 11.97 4.22 1.03
C PRO A 104 11.79 5.70 1.39
N HIS A 105 11.41 5.95 2.64
CA HIS A 105 11.49 7.27 3.26
C HIS A 105 12.48 7.23 4.43
N GLU A 106 12.15 6.53 5.52
CA GLU A 106 13.09 6.26 6.63
C GLU A 106 13.59 4.80 6.65
N ALA A 107 13.00 3.91 5.85
CA ALA A 107 13.51 2.55 5.70
C ALA A 107 14.88 2.53 4.98
N ALA A 108 15.79 1.67 5.45
CA ALA A 108 17.09 1.44 4.80
C ALA A 108 17.02 0.58 3.52
N HIS A 109 15.83 0.12 3.15
CA HIS A 109 15.59 -0.83 2.08
C HIS A 109 14.51 -0.30 1.14
N VAL A 110 14.62 -0.64 -0.14
CA VAL A 110 13.49 -0.62 -1.07
C VAL A 110 12.59 -1.81 -0.73
N GLY A 111 11.29 -1.56 -0.62
CA GLY A 111 10.31 -2.63 -0.40
C GLY A 111 9.88 -3.26 -1.73
N VAL A 112 9.84 -4.58 -1.82
CA VAL A 112 9.36 -5.30 -3.01
C VAL A 112 8.24 -6.24 -2.60
N TYR A 113 7.01 -5.93 -2.96
CA TYR A 113 5.84 -6.77 -2.67
C TYR A 113 5.44 -7.57 -3.89
N ARG A 114 5.31 -8.89 -3.73
CA ARG A 114 4.83 -9.81 -4.75
C ARG A 114 3.42 -10.29 -4.36
N LEU A 115 2.51 -10.26 -5.33
CA LEU A 115 1.11 -10.60 -5.07
C LEU A 115 0.90 -12.12 -4.95
N GLY A 116 1.54 -12.89 -5.83
CA GLY A 116 1.30 -14.33 -5.99
C GLY A 116 1.68 -15.16 -4.77
N ASP A 117 2.74 -14.78 -4.07
CA ASP A 117 3.16 -15.34 -2.78
C ASP A 117 2.58 -14.56 -1.59
N SER A 118 2.03 -13.37 -1.83
CA SER A 118 1.64 -12.42 -0.80
C SER A 118 2.78 -12.22 0.22
N SER A 119 3.97 -11.93 -0.30
CA SER A 119 5.16 -11.67 0.51
C SER A 119 5.80 -10.34 0.15
N MET A 120 6.58 -9.81 1.10
CA MET A 120 7.37 -8.61 0.89
C MET A 120 8.83 -8.94 1.17
N GLU A 121 9.69 -8.63 0.22
CA GLU A 121 11.14 -8.73 0.31
C GLU A 121 11.75 -7.33 0.39
N LEU A 122 13.00 -7.27 0.84
CA LEU A 122 13.73 -6.03 1.06
C LEU A 122 15.02 -6.04 0.26
N THR A 123 15.20 -4.99 -0.53
CA THR A 123 16.42 -4.76 -1.29
C THR A 123 17.16 -3.61 -0.65
N ALA A 124 18.37 -3.86 -0.15
CA ALA A 124 19.19 -2.82 0.47
C ALA A 124 19.42 -1.66 -0.50
N VAL A 125 19.25 -0.43 0.01
CA VAL A 125 19.73 0.76 -0.70
C VAL A 125 21.25 0.81 -0.49
N PRO A 126 22.07 0.77 -1.55
CA PRO A 126 23.51 0.86 -1.40
C PRO A 126 23.91 2.13 -0.65
N ALA A 127 24.88 2.03 0.25
CA ALA A 127 25.42 3.20 0.93
C ALA A 127 26.14 4.10 -0.09
N ALA A 128 25.45 5.16 -0.52
CA ALA A 128 25.86 6.22 -1.45
C ALA A 128 26.37 5.78 -2.85
N LEU A 129 25.86 6.47 -3.88
CA LEU A 129 26.45 6.60 -5.21
C LEU A 129 27.40 7.81 -5.23
#